data_AF-A0A3T0I6R8-F1
#
_entry.id   AF-A0A3T0I6R8-F1
#
_cell.length_a   1.000
_cell.length_b   1.000
_cell.length_c   1.000
_cell.angle_alpha   90.00
_cell.angle_beta   90.00
_cell.angle_gamma   90.00
#
_symmetry.space_group_name_H-M   'P 1'
#
loop_
_entity.id
_entity.type
_entity.pdbx_description
1 polymer ?
#
loop_
_entity_poly.entity_id
_entity_poly.type
_entity_poly.pdbx_seq_one_letter_code
_entity_poly.pdbx_strand_id
1 'polypeptide(L)'
;MPGALLAALLGTYLDIILVGVGVYEFPLRPFPQLFPVNILFTLVVLPLCVMAILHYTSQVNKWGRRGILLFVSLLVPILEKLAEELGFFVHTDSWQHIYSFVGYLLFLSIIDAFHYWLEKRCGN
;
A
#
# COMPACT_ATOMS: atom_id res chain seq x y z
N MET A 1 4.76 13.79 -7.57
CA MET A 1 3.99 13.68 -6.30
C MET A 1 2.52 13.24 -6.42
N PRO A 2 1.79 13.37 -7.56
CA PRO A 2 0.40 12.91 -7.65
C PRO A 2 0.16 11.42 -7.35
N GLY A 3 1.14 10.54 -7.65
CA GLY A 3 1.04 9.11 -7.34
C GLY A 3 0.99 8.82 -5.83
N ALA A 4 1.67 9.60 -5.01
CA ALA A 4 1.65 9.45 -3.56
C ALA A 4 0.30 9.88 -2.95
N LEU A 5 -0.29 10.94 -3.50
CA LEU A 5 -1.65 11.37 -3.12
C LEU A 5 -2.68 10.30 -3.50
N LEU A 6 -2.58 9.74 -4.72
CA LEU A 6 -3.44 8.64 -5.15
C LEU A 6 -3.31 7.43 -4.21
N ALA A 7 -2.08 7.08 -3.81
CA ALA A 7 -1.83 5.99 -2.87
C ALA A 7 -2.44 6.24 -1.50
N ALA A 8 -2.30 7.46 -0.96
CA ALA A 8 -2.91 7.84 0.32
C ALA A 8 -4.43 7.67 0.29
N LEU A 9 -5.08 8.17 -0.76
CA LEU A 9 -6.53 8.09 -0.92
C LEU A 9 -7.00 6.65 -1.12
N LEU A 10 -6.44 5.95 -2.11
CA LEU A 10 -6.80 4.56 -2.39
C LEU A 10 -6.56 3.65 -1.18
N GLY A 11 -5.41 3.77 -0.53
CA GLY A 11 -5.07 2.99 0.66
C GLY A 11 -6.02 3.26 1.82
N THR A 12 -6.32 4.55 2.09
CA THR A 12 -7.26 4.91 3.16
C THR A 12 -8.65 4.36 2.90
N TYR A 13 -9.19 4.49 1.69
CA TYR A 13 -10.52 3.96 1.38
C TYR A 13 -10.56 2.44 1.41
N LEU A 14 -9.50 1.77 0.93
CA LEU A 14 -9.42 0.32 0.99
C LEU A 14 -9.39 -0.17 2.44
N ASP A 15 -8.58 0.46 3.30
CA ASP A 15 -8.55 0.15 4.73
C ASP A 15 -9.92 0.36 5.38
N ILE A 16 -10.61 1.47 5.09
CA ILE A 16 -11.94 1.73 5.65
C ILE A 16 -12.93 0.63 5.26
N ILE A 17 -12.90 0.19 3.99
CA ILE A 17 -13.80 -0.86 3.49
C ILE A 17 -13.46 -2.21 4.15
N LEU A 18 -12.19 -2.61 4.16
CA LEU A 18 -11.77 -3.92 4.66
C LEU A 18 -11.94 -4.03 6.18
N VAL A 19 -11.62 -2.97 6.93
CA VAL A 19 -11.91 -2.89 8.36
C VAL A 19 -13.42 -2.86 8.61
N GLY A 20 -14.19 -2.13 7.79
CA GLY A 20 -15.65 -2.06 7.91
C GLY A 20 -16.37 -3.40 7.67
N VAL A 21 -15.80 -4.28 6.83
CA VAL A 21 -16.29 -5.65 6.61
C VAL A 21 -15.68 -6.65 7.62
N GLY A 22 -14.76 -6.19 8.47
CA GLY A 22 -14.16 -6.98 9.54
C GLY A 22 -13.09 -7.95 9.07
N VAL A 23 -12.39 -7.66 7.97
CA VAL A 23 -11.29 -8.51 7.45
C VAL A 23 -10.04 -8.41 8.34
N TYR A 24 -9.79 -7.22 8.88
CA TYR A 24 -8.78 -6.96 9.89
C TYR A 24 -9.15 -5.72 10.70
N GLU A 25 -8.44 -5.49 11.78
CA GLU A 25 -8.54 -4.28 12.59
C GLU A 25 -7.16 -3.77 13.00
N PHE A 26 -7.07 -2.49 13.35
CA PHE A 26 -5.86 -1.86 13.88
C PHE A 26 -6.02 -1.60 15.38
N PRO A 27 -5.52 -2.45 16.29
CA PRO A 27 -5.63 -2.23 17.73
C PRO A 27 -4.88 -0.97 18.18
N LEU A 28 -3.69 -0.74 17.59
CA LEU A 28 -2.84 0.40 17.84
C LEU A 28 -3.02 1.44 16.73
N ARG A 29 -3.99 2.35 16.90
CA ARG A 29 -4.27 3.43 15.95
C ARG A 29 -4.49 4.81 16.60
N PRO A 30 -4.07 5.91 15.95
CA PRO A 30 -4.38 7.26 16.43
C PRO A 30 -5.88 7.56 16.41
N PHE A 31 -6.38 8.22 17.47
CA PHE A 31 -7.79 8.66 17.59
C PHE A 31 -8.82 7.54 17.29
N PRO A 32 -8.81 6.42 18.03
CA PRO A 32 -9.64 5.25 17.74
C PRO A 32 -11.16 5.50 17.80
N GLN A 33 -11.60 6.57 18.47
CA GLN A 33 -13.00 6.99 18.53
C GLN A 33 -13.48 7.67 17.24
N LEU A 34 -12.56 8.22 16.45
CA LEU A 34 -12.85 8.96 15.22
C LEU A 34 -12.54 8.14 13.97
N PHE A 35 -11.44 7.38 14.00
CA PHE A 35 -10.97 6.62 12.86
C PHE A 35 -10.90 5.12 13.17
N PRO A 36 -11.56 4.27 12.36
CA PRO A 36 -11.42 2.82 12.48
C PRO A 36 -10.08 2.31 11.91
N VAL A 37 -9.40 3.13 11.12
CA VAL A 37 -8.13 2.81 10.44
C VAL A 37 -6.95 3.55 11.06
N ASN A 38 -5.72 3.09 10.79
CA ASN A 38 -4.52 3.79 11.22
C ASN A 38 -4.16 4.93 10.22
N ILE A 39 -4.71 6.11 10.47
CA ILE A 39 -4.50 7.30 9.61
C ILE A 39 -3.03 7.73 9.48
N LEU A 40 -2.19 7.44 10.47
CA LEU A 40 -0.76 7.75 10.39
C LEU A 40 -0.09 6.86 9.35
N PHE A 41 -0.45 5.57 9.33
CA PHE A 41 0.03 4.66 8.31
C PHE A 41 -0.41 5.10 6.91
N THR A 42 -1.72 5.36 6.71
CA THR A 42 -2.24 5.63 5.37
C THR A 42 -1.88 7.01 4.81
N LEU A 43 -1.73 8.03 5.65
CA LEU A 43 -1.45 9.41 5.22
C LEU A 43 0.02 9.79 5.26
N VAL A 44 0.86 9.03 5.96
CA VAL A 44 2.29 9.35 6.11
C VAL A 44 3.17 8.18 5.67
N VAL A 45 3.07 7.02 6.31
CA VAL A 45 3.97 5.89 6.03
C VAL A 45 3.79 5.37 4.61
N LEU A 46 2.56 5.07 4.20
CA LEU A 46 2.24 4.53 2.89
C LEU A 46 2.65 5.49 1.74
N PRO A 47 2.33 6.80 1.78
CA PRO A 47 2.76 7.73 0.75
C PRO A 47 4.28 7.89 0.66
N LEU A 48 5.00 7.87 1.79
CA LEU A 48 6.48 7.88 1.80
C LEU A 48 7.05 6.63 1.13
N CYS A 49 6.54 5.44 1.47
CA CYS A 49 6.94 4.19 0.83
C CYS A 49 6.67 4.21 -0.67
N VAL A 50 5.47 4.67 -1.09
CA VAL A 50 5.11 4.79 -2.50
C VAL A 50 6.02 5.78 -3.23
N MET A 51 6.37 6.92 -2.62
CA MET A 51 7.32 7.86 -3.24
C MET A 51 8.69 7.22 -3.46
N ALA A 52 9.18 6.45 -2.49
CA ALA A 52 10.43 5.72 -2.65
C ALA A 52 10.35 4.68 -3.78
N ILE A 53 9.27 3.89 -3.82
CA ILE A 53 9.05 2.90 -4.88
C ILE A 53 9.01 3.57 -6.25
N LEU A 54 8.22 4.65 -6.41
CA LEU A 54 8.10 5.39 -7.67
C LEU A 54 9.44 6.02 -8.09
N HIS A 55 10.21 6.52 -7.13
CA HIS A 55 11.57 7.00 -7.41
C HIS A 55 12.41 5.89 -8.04
N TYR A 56 12.46 4.69 -7.45
CA TYR A 56 13.23 3.59 -8.03
C TYR A 56 12.65 3.05 -9.33
N THR A 57 11.33 3.01 -9.51
CA THR A 57 10.71 2.54 -10.75
C THR A 57 10.94 3.48 -11.93
N SER A 58 11.08 4.78 -11.68
CA SER A 58 11.41 5.78 -12.72
C SER A 58 12.84 5.62 -13.29
N GLN A 59 13.74 4.99 -12.55
CA GLN A 59 15.16 4.87 -12.90
C GLN A 59 15.51 3.60 -13.69
N VAL A 60 14.51 2.76 -13.99
CA VAL A 60 14.70 1.45 -14.61
C VAL A 60 13.87 1.29 -15.87
N ASN A 61 14.24 0.32 -16.70
CA ASN A 61 13.45 -0.01 -17.88
C ASN A 61 12.11 -0.68 -17.50
N LYS A 62 11.24 -0.91 -18.49
CA LYS A 62 9.90 -1.51 -18.30
C LYS A 62 9.93 -2.87 -17.59
N TRP A 63 10.99 -3.66 -17.77
CA TRP A 63 11.13 -4.97 -17.11
C TRP A 63 11.60 -4.83 -15.67
N GLY A 64 12.58 -3.95 -15.42
CA GLY A 64 13.05 -3.62 -14.07
C GLY A 64 11.90 -3.07 -13.22
N ARG A 65 11.04 -2.23 -13.81
CA ARG A 65 9.86 -1.69 -13.14
C ARG A 65 8.92 -2.79 -12.65
N ARG A 66 8.54 -3.72 -13.53
CA ARG A 66 7.73 -4.89 -13.16
C ARG A 66 8.42 -5.75 -12.09
N GLY A 67 9.74 -5.91 -12.18
CA GLY A 67 10.54 -6.63 -11.20
C GLY A 67 10.49 -5.99 -9.81
N ILE A 68 10.65 -4.67 -9.72
CA ILE A 68 10.54 -3.92 -8.46
C ILE A 68 9.14 -4.09 -7.86
N LEU A 69 8.08 -3.89 -8.65
CA LEU A 69 6.72 -4.03 -8.17
C LEU A 69 6.47 -5.46 -7.64
N LEU A 70 6.85 -6.48 -8.41
CA LEU A 70 6.71 -7.88 -8.00
C LEU A 70 7.47 -8.17 -6.71
N PHE A 71 8.72 -7.71 -6.61
CA PHE A 71 9.57 -7.92 -5.44
C PHE A 71 8.98 -7.26 -4.20
N VAL A 72 8.59 -5.98 -4.27
CA VAL A 72 7.97 -5.27 -3.15
C VAL A 72 6.68 -5.95 -2.73
N SER A 73 5.82 -6.33 -3.67
CA SER A 73 4.59 -7.06 -3.36
C SER A 73 4.85 -8.39 -2.66
N LEU A 74 5.91 -9.12 -3.04
CA LEU A 74 6.29 -10.37 -2.35
C LEU A 74 6.79 -10.16 -0.93
N LEU A 75 7.37 -9.00 -0.62
CA LEU A 75 7.79 -8.65 0.74
C LEU A 75 6.62 -8.30 1.66
N VAL A 76 5.50 -7.80 1.10
CA VAL A 76 4.36 -7.35 1.90
C VAL A 76 3.80 -8.45 2.82
N PRO A 77 3.48 -9.67 2.37
CA PRO A 77 3.01 -10.75 3.25
C PRO A 77 3.93 -11.01 4.45
N ILE A 78 5.24 -10.87 4.26
CA ILE A 78 6.25 -11.10 5.31
C ILE A 78 6.21 -9.95 6.33
N LEU A 79 6.22 -8.71 5.83
CA LEU A 79 6.08 -7.51 6.68
C LEU A 79 4.75 -7.47 7.39
N GLU A 80 3.70 -7.97 6.73
CA GLU A 80 2.36 -8.03 7.27
C GLU A 80 2.31 -8.95 8.48
N LYS A 81 2.79 -10.19 8.33
CA LYS A 81 2.87 -11.13 9.45
C LYS A 81 3.70 -10.58 10.61
N LEU A 82 4.82 -9.92 10.32
CA LEU A 82 5.64 -9.27 11.35
C LEU A 82 4.86 -8.16 12.07
N ALA A 83 4.14 -7.33 11.33
CA ALA A 83 3.35 -6.25 11.91
C ALA A 83 2.18 -6.77 12.76
N GLU A 84 1.61 -7.92 12.40
CA GLU A 84 0.61 -8.64 13.18
C GLU A 84 1.20 -9.18 14.49
N GLU A 85 2.38 -9.81 14.45
CA GLU A 85 3.10 -10.25 15.66
C GLU A 85 3.49 -9.09 16.59
N LEU A 86 3.71 -7.89 16.03
CA LEU A 86 3.95 -6.65 16.78
C LEU A 86 2.68 -5.96 17.27
N GLY A 87 1.48 -6.47 16.92
CA GLY A 87 0.19 -5.94 17.35
C GLY A 87 -0.28 -4.67 16.62
N PHE A 88 0.31 -4.34 15.46
CA PHE A 88 -0.10 -3.17 14.68
C PHE A 88 -1.46 -3.35 14.00
N PHE A 89 -1.79 -4.57 13.60
CA PHE A 89 -3.13 -4.98 13.16
C PHE A 89 -3.34 -6.47 13.45
N VAL A 90 -4.58 -6.93 13.38
CA VAL A 90 -4.98 -8.32 13.58
C VAL A 90 -5.91 -8.71 12.44
N HIS A 91 -5.59 -9.79 11.74
CA HIS A 91 -6.45 -10.33 10.69
C HIS A 91 -7.46 -11.34 11.25
N THR A 92 -8.54 -11.58 10.51
CA THR A 92 -9.40 -12.73 10.78
C THR A 92 -8.67 -14.05 10.53
N ASP A 93 -9.02 -15.11 11.26
CA ASP A 93 -8.44 -16.45 11.09
C ASP A 93 -8.54 -17.02 9.66
N SER A 94 -9.49 -16.53 8.87
CA SER A 94 -9.70 -16.92 7.47
C SER A 94 -8.80 -16.17 6.47
N TRP A 95 -8.05 -15.17 6.92
CA TRP A 95 -7.18 -14.38 6.04
C TRP A 95 -5.99 -15.21 5.57
N GLN A 96 -5.75 -15.18 4.27
CA GLN A 96 -4.56 -15.78 3.68
C GLN A 96 -3.62 -14.65 3.24
N HIS A 97 -2.40 -14.60 3.76
CA HIS A 97 -1.42 -13.56 3.42
C HIS A 97 -1.09 -13.46 1.91
N ILE A 98 -1.45 -14.47 1.10
CA ILE A 98 -1.37 -14.40 -0.35
C ILE A 98 -2.29 -13.30 -0.93
N TYR A 99 -3.40 -12.97 -0.26
CA TYR A 99 -4.28 -11.87 -0.65
C TYR A 99 -3.58 -10.53 -0.57
N SER A 100 -2.69 -10.35 0.40
CA SER A 100 -1.88 -9.13 0.57
C SER A 100 -0.86 -8.99 -0.55
N PHE A 101 -0.22 -10.10 -0.97
CA PHE A 101 0.63 -10.09 -2.15
C PHE A 101 -0.14 -9.62 -3.39
N VAL A 102 -1.30 -10.22 -3.67
CA VAL A 102 -2.11 -9.89 -4.86
C VAL A 102 -2.64 -8.45 -4.77
N GLY A 103 -3.14 -8.04 -3.60
CA GLY A 103 -3.68 -6.72 -3.35
C GLY A 103 -2.65 -5.63 -3.56
N TYR A 104 -1.45 -5.78 -2.98
CA TYR A 104 -0.38 -4.81 -3.15
C TYR A 104 0.22 -4.82 -4.55
N LEU A 105 0.28 -5.96 -5.23
CA LEU A 105 0.70 -6.00 -6.64
C LEU A 105 -0.25 -5.21 -7.53
N LEU A 106 -1.56 -5.37 -7.32
CA LEU A 106 -2.57 -4.60 -8.05
C LEU A 106 -2.49 -3.11 -7.69
N PHE A 107 -2.46 -2.78 -6.39
CA PHE A 107 -2.39 -1.41 -5.89
C PHE A 107 -1.19 -0.65 -6.44
N LEU A 108 0.02 -1.21 -6.32
CA LEU A 108 1.23 -0.58 -6.82
C LEU A 108 1.24 -0.48 -8.34
N SER A 109 0.71 -1.49 -9.06
CA SER A 109 0.60 -1.44 -10.52
C SER A 109 -0.30 -0.29 -11.00
N ILE A 110 -1.42 -0.03 -10.31
CA ILE A 110 -2.32 1.08 -10.63
C ILE A 110 -1.60 2.42 -10.43
N ILE A 111 -0.91 2.58 -9.30
CA ILE A 111 -0.21 3.83 -8.97
C ILE A 111 0.95 4.09 -9.92
N ASP A 112 1.76 3.07 -10.21
CA ASP A 112 2.90 3.14 -11.13
C ASP A 112 2.45 3.38 -12.58
N ALA A 113 1.31 2.81 -13.00
CA ALA A 113 0.71 3.13 -14.29
C ALA A 113 0.23 4.58 -14.36
N PHE A 114 -0.44 5.07 -13.32
CA PHE A 114 -0.88 6.46 -13.22
C PHE A 114 0.29 7.44 -13.23
N HIS A 115 1.35 7.13 -12.48
CA HIS A 115 2.54 7.96 -12.40
C HIS A 115 3.24 8.06 -13.76
N TYR A 116 3.50 6.93 -14.41
CA TYR A 116 4.12 6.89 -15.73
C TYR A 116 3.28 7.60 -16.80
N TRP A 117 1.95 7.48 -16.72
CA TRP A 117 1.06 8.21 -17.62
C TRP A 117 1.19 9.73 -17.45
N LEU A 118 1.31 10.22 -16.20
CA LEU A 118 1.54 11.63 -15.92
C LEU A 118 2.91 12.12 -16.40
N GLU A 119 3.99 11.37 -16.15
CA GLU A 119 5.34 11.73 -16.59
C GLU A 119 5.38 11.92 -18.12
N LYS A 120 4.80 10.97 -18.86
CA LYS A 120 4.69 11.04 -20.32
C LYS A 120 3.91 12.27 -20.80
N ARG A 121 2.92 12.74 -20.03
CA ARG A 121 2.10 13.92 -20.38
C ARG A 121 2.79 15.24 -20.06
N CYS A 122 3.61 15.27 -19.01
CA CYS A 122 4.32 16.48 -18.57
C CYS A 122 5.64 16.74 -19.31
N GLY A 123 6.05 15.85 -20.22
CA GLY A 123 7.19 16.08 -21.11
C GLY A 123 8.56 15.94 -20.45
N ASN A 124 8.66 15.12 -19.39
CA ASN A 124 9.94 14.61 -18.91
C ASN A 124 10.32 13.33 -19.66
#